data_AF-A0A9Q0VIJ4-F1
#
_entry.id   AF-A0A9Q0VIJ4-F1
#
_cell.length_a   1.000
_cell.length_b   1.000
_cell.length_c   1.000
_cell.angle_alpha   90.00
_cell.angle_beta   90.00
_cell.angle_gamma   90.00
#
_symmetry.space_group_name_H-M   'P 1'
#
loop_
_entity.id
_entity.type
_entity.pdbx_description
1 polymer ?
#
loop_
_entity_poly.entity_id
_entity_poly.type
_entity_poly.pdbx_seq_one_letter_code
_entity_poly.pdbx_strand_id
1 'polypeptide(L)'
;MGWAIALHGGAGDIPLSLPADRRLPREAALHHCLEIGVAALKAQKHPLDVVELVVRELENHPNFNAGKGSVLTSRGTVEMEACIMDGNSKKCGAVSGLTTVVNAISLARLVMDNTPHIYLGFDGAEAFAREQGVETVDSSHFITPENIERLKQAKEADRVQVYMNHVIQSPFGSI
;
A
#
# COMPACT_ATOMS: atom_id res chain seq x y z
N MET A 1 -31.47 -5.83 2.47
CA MET A 1 -30.01 -5.96 2.70
C MET A 1 -29.33 -4.70 2.18
N GLY A 2 -28.29 -4.20 2.85
CA GLY A 2 -27.53 -3.01 2.45
C GLY A 2 -26.10 -3.35 2.06
N TRP A 3 -25.31 -2.33 1.74
CA TRP A 3 -23.87 -2.47 1.55
C TRP A 3 -23.14 -2.46 2.90
N ALA A 4 -21.92 -3.01 2.91
CA ALA A 4 -20.97 -2.90 4.00
C ALA A 4 -19.57 -2.65 3.39
N ILE A 5 -18.72 -1.92 4.10
CA ILE A 5 -17.34 -1.66 3.71
C ILE A 5 -16.45 -1.68 4.94
N ALA A 6 -15.24 -2.22 4.78
CA ALA A 6 -14.16 -2.14 5.73
C ALA A 6 -12.86 -1.78 5.00
N LEU A 7 -11.94 -1.12 5.70
CA LEU A 7 -10.62 -0.75 5.20
C LEU A 7 -9.61 -0.78 6.37
N HIS A 8 -8.33 -0.90 6.06
CA HIS A 8 -7.27 -0.87 7.08
C HIS A 8 -6.03 -0.10 6.59
N GLY A 9 -5.27 0.47 7.52
CA GLY A 9 -3.98 1.12 7.26
C GLY A 9 -2.75 0.25 7.56
N GLY A 10 -2.98 -1.05 7.86
CA GLY A 10 -1.95 -2.01 8.27
C GLY A 10 -2.09 -2.40 9.74
N ALA A 11 -1.55 -3.58 10.08
CA ALA A 11 -1.53 -4.11 11.44
C ALA A 11 -0.09 -4.37 11.89
N GLY A 12 0.18 -4.25 13.19
CA GLY A 12 1.51 -4.47 13.75
C GLY A 12 1.54 -4.14 15.25
N ASP A 13 2.74 -4.08 15.81
CA ASP A 13 2.97 -3.65 17.19
C ASP A 13 2.79 -2.12 17.31
N ILE A 14 1.53 -1.68 17.38
CA ILE A 14 1.17 -0.27 17.52
C ILE A 14 0.97 0.00 19.01
N PRO A 15 1.87 0.76 19.68
CA PRO A 15 1.76 0.99 21.11
C PRO A 15 0.50 1.80 21.43
N LEU A 16 -0.19 1.44 22.52
CA LEU A 16 -1.33 2.22 23.02
C LEU A 16 -0.96 3.67 23.33
N SER A 17 0.32 3.92 23.63
CA SER A 17 0.90 5.24 23.87
C SER A 17 1.37 5.95 22.59
N LEU A 18 0.87 5.56 21.41
CA LEU A 18 1.24 6.20 20.15
C LEU A 18 1.02 7.73 20.23
N PRO A 19 2.07 8.55 20.01
CA PRO A 19 1.96 10.00 20.09
C PRO A 19 0.87 10.58 19.18
N ALA A 20 0.23 11.67 19.64
CA ALA A 20 -0.92 12.26 18.95
C ALA A 20 -0.59 12.78 17.54
N ASP A 21 0.61 13.31 17.34
CA ASP A 21 1.15 13.75 16.05
C ASP A 21 1.31 12.61 15.03
N ARG A 22 1.42 11.36 15.50
CA ARG A 22 1.44 10.15 14.65
C ARG A 22 0.09 9.44 14.57
N ARG A 23 -0.72 9.51 15.62
CA ARG A 23 -2.05 8.89 15.70
C ARG A 23 -3.10 9.66 14.91
N LEU A 24 -3.23 10.97 15.15
CA LEU A 24 -4.31 11.79 14.59
C LEU A 24 -4.27 11.85 13.06
N PRO A 25 -3.11 11.97 12.38
CA PRO A 25 -3.08 11.94 10.91
C PRO A 25 -3.53 10.61 10.31
N ARG A 26 -3.29 9.49 11.01
CA ARG A 26 -3.71 8.14 10.57
C ARG A 26 -5.21 7.97 10.74
N GLU A 27 -5.77 8.40 11.88
CA GLU A 27 -7.22 8.39 12.10
C GLU A 27 -7.94 9.26 11.07
N ALA A 28 -7.46 10.50 10.84
CA ALA A 28 -8.04 11.39 9.84
C ALA A 28 -8.01 10.78 8.43
N ALA A 29 -6.90 10.13 8.04
CA ALA A 29 -6.79 9.46 6.76
C ALA A 29 -7.75 8.25 6.63
N LEU A 30 -7.91 7.44 7.68
CA LEU A 30 -8.89 6.34 7.68
C LEU A 30 -10.32 6.87 7.55
N HIS A 31 -10.65 7.94 8.27
CA HIS A 31 -11.96 8.60 8.15
C HIS A 31 -12.20 9.13 6.74
N HIS A 32 -11.22 9.81 6.15
CA HIS A 32 -11.30 10.31 4.78
C HIS A 32 -11.54 9.19 3.75
N CYS A 33 -10.74 8.12 3.81
CA CYS A 33 -10.89 6.97 2.91
C CYS A 33 -12.26 6.29 3.08
N LEU A 34 -12.75 6.20 4.33
CA LEU A 34 -14.06 5.63 4.63
C LEU A 34 -15.19 6.47 4.04
N GLU A 35 -15.12 7.80 4.17
CA GLU A 35 -16.10 8.72 3.61
C GLU A 35 -16.19 8.60 2.09
N ILE A 36 -15.03 8.48 1.40
CA ILE A 36 -14.96 8.26 -0.04
C ILE A 36 -15.63 6.95 -0.43
N GLY A 37 -15.31 5.85 0.26
CA GLY A 37 -15.92 4.54 0.01
C GLY A 37 -17.43 4.54 0.26
N VAL A 38 -17.88 5.15 1.35
CA VAL A 38 -19.31 5.31 1.68
C VAL A 38 -20.03 6.14 0.63
N ALA A 39 -19.45 7.25 0.18
CA ALA A 39 -20.03 8.08 -0.88
C ALA A 39 -20.18 7.30 -2.19
N ALA A 40 -19.15 6.54 -2.57
CA ALA A 40 -19.17 5.69 -3.77
C ALA A 40 -20.25 4.59 -3.69
N LEU A 41 -20.41 3.93 -2.54
CA LEU A 41 -21.46 2.93 -2.33
C LEU A 41 -22.87 3.54 -2.30
N LYS A 42 -23.03 4.73 -1.71
CA LYS A 42 -24.31 5.48 -1.79
C LYS A 42 -24.68 5.83 -3.22
N ALA A 43 -23.69 6.13 -4.06
CA ALA A 43 -23.84 6.34 -5.49
C ALA A 43 -23.99 5.03 -6.30
N GLN A 44 -24.14 3.88 -5.63
CA GLN A 44 -24.32 2.56 -6.23
C GLN A 44 -23.21 2.17 -7.21
N LYS A 45 -21.97 2.62 -6.99
CA LYS A 45 -20.82 2.16 -7.76
C LYS A 45 -20.57 0.67 -7.54
N HIS A 46 -20.01 0.01 -8.55
CA HIS A 46 -19.67 -1.42 -8.46
C HIS A 46 -18.63 -1.64 -7.34
N PRO A 47 -18.76 -2.68 -6.49
CA PRO A 47 -17.85 -2.89 -5.35
C PRO A 47 -16.37 -2.94 -5.75
N LEU A 48 -16.06 -3.49 -6.93
CA LEU A 48 -14.70 -3.55 -7.47
C LEU A 48 -14.10 -2.15 -7.71
N ASP A 49 -14.89 -1.22 -8.23
CA ASP A 49 -14.45 0.17 -8.45
C ASP A 49 -14.33 0.92 -7.11
N VAL A 50 -15.16 0.57 -6.13
CA VAL A 50 -15.09 1.16 -4.78
C VAL A 50 -13.81 0.76 -4.07
N VAL A 51 -13.43 -0.52 -4.10
CA VAL A 51 -12.20 -0.98 -3.42
C VAL A 51 -10.95 -0.43 -4.10
N GLU A 52 -10.92 -0.36 -5.43
CA GLU A 52 -9.84 0.31 -6.15
C GLU A 52 -9.72 1.78 -5.73
N LEU A 53 -10.83 2.51 -5.75
CA LEU A 53 -10.87 3.92 -5.34
C LEU A 53 -10.35 4.12 -3.91
N VAL A 54 -10.83 3.33 -2.94
CA VAL A 54 -10.44 3.47 -1.54
C VAL A 54 -8.96 3.13 -1.33
N VAL A 55 -8.44 2.10 -2.01
CA VAL A 55 -7.03 1.74 -1.89
C VAL A 55 -6.13 2.79 -2.55
N ARG A 56 -6.53 3.41 -3.67
CA ARG A 56 -5.80 4.55 -4.25
C ARG A 56 -5.63 5.68 -3.24
N GLU A 57 -6.68 6.00 -2.48
CA GLU A 57 -6.61 7.04 -1.45
C GLU A 57 -5.69 6.63 -0.29
N LEU A 58 -5.71 5.36 0.12
CA LEU A 58 -4.75 4.85 1.10
C LEU A 58 -3.30 4.92 0.61
N GLU A 59 -3.03 4.58 -0.66
CA GLU A 59 -1.71 4.70 -1.31
C GLU A 59 -1.24 6.15 -1.42
N ASN A 60 -2.14 7.11 -1.53
CA ASN A 60 -1.81 8.53 -1.61
C ASN A 60 -1.42 9.12 -0.24
N HIS A 61 -1.75 8.43 0.86
CA HIS A 61 -1.49 8.90 2.22
C HIS A 61 -0.11 8.45 2.75
N PRO A 62 0.84 9.38 2.98
CA PRO A 62 2.23 9.07 3.37
C PRO A 62 2.39 8.36 4.73
N ASN A 63 1.32 8.27 5.53
CA ASN A 63 1.33 7.68 6.86
C ASN A 63 1.12 6.16 6.84
N PHE A 64 0.73 5.59 5.69
CA PHE A 64 0.51 4.17 5.48
C PHE A 64 1.61 3.55 4.62
N ASN A 65 1.85 2.25 4.81
CA ASN A 65 2.86 1.51 4.06
C ASN A 65 2.27 0.98 2.74
N ALA A 66 1.96 1.88 1.82
CA ALA A 66 1.54 1.58 0.46
C ALA A 66 1.70 2.85 -0.38
N GLY A 67 2.02 2.75 -1.67
CA GLY A 67 2.18 3.92 -2.52
C GLY A 67 3.19 4.92 -1.93
N LYS A 68 2.76 6.17 -1.79
CA LYS A 68 3.51 7.18 -1.06
C LYS A 68 3.53 6.83 0.42
N GLY A 69 4.74 6.64 0.98
CA GLY A 69 4.88 6.13 2.35
C GLY A 69 5.25 4.64 2.41
N SER A 70 5.50 4.00 1.27
CA SER A 70 6.08 2.66 1.22
C SER A 70 7.41 2.57 1.96
N VAL A 71 7.57 1.49 2.73
CA VAL A 71 8.83 1.17 3.42
C VAL A 71 9.94 0.87 2.42
N LEU A 72 11.17 0.93 2.92
CA LEU A 72 12.36 0.81 2.09
C LEU A 72 12.94 -0.60 2.14
N THR A 73 13.49 -1.06 1.02
CA THR A 73 14.33 -2.25 0.95
C THR A 73 15.63 -2.06 1.73
N SER A 74 16.41 -3.14 1.89
CA SER A 74 17.76 -3.07 2.47
C SER A 74 18.70 -2.11 1.72
N ARG A 75 18.41 -1.84 0.44
CA ARG A 75 19.15 -0.90 -0.42
C ARG A 75 18.67 0.54 -0.31
N GLY A 76 17.62 0.81 0.46
CA GLY A 76 17.02 2.14 0.56
C GLY A 76 16.13 2.51 -0.64
N THR A 77 15.71 1.52 -1.43
CA THR A 77 14.80 1.70 -2.57
C THR A 77 13.36 1.37 -2.18
N VAL A 78 12.40 1.72 -3.04
CA VAL A 78 10.99 1.35 -2.90
C VAL A 78 10.67 0.25 -3.91
N GLU A 79 10.00 -0.80 -3.46
CA GLU A 79 9.46 -1.88 -4.29
C GLU A 79 8.04 -2.17 -3.81
N MET A 80 7.04 -1.77 -4.59
CA MET A 80 5.62 -1.84 -4.23
C MET A 80 4.94 -3.03 -4.91
N GLU A 81 3.88 -3.51 -4.26
CA GLU A 81 3.04 -4.61 -4.72
C GLU A 81 1.58 -4.32 -4.39
N ALA A 82 0.67 -4.87 -5.19
CA ALA A 82 -0.78 -4.78 -4.96
C ALA A 82 -1.52 -5.92 -5.65
N CYS A 83 -2.72 -6.22 -5.16
CA CYS A 83 -3.63 -7.16 -5.82
C CYS A 83 -5.09 -6.73 -5.66
N ILE A 84 -5.92 -7.13 -6.61
CA ILE A 84 -7.37 -6.88 -6.62
C ILE A 84 -8.10 -8.12 -7.14
N MET A 85 -9.30 -8.36 -6.61
CA MET A 85 -10.13 -9.51 -7.01
C MET A 85 -11.61 -9.12 -7.00
N ASP A 86 -12.32 -9.50 -8.06
CA ASP A 86 -13.78 -9.46 -8.09
C ASP A 86 -14.37 -10.78 -7.58
N GLY A 87 -15.07 -10.70 -6.45
CA GLY A 87 -15.72 -11.86 -5.84
C GLY A 87 -16.85 -12.46 -6.69
N ASN A 88 -17.46 -11.69 -7.59
CA ASN A 88 -18.54 -12.15 -8.45
C ASN A 88 -18.03 -12.98 -9.63
N SER A 89 -17.12 -12.40 -10.44
CA SER A 89 -16.56 -13.06 -11.62
C SER A 89 -15.33 -13.94 -11.36
N LYS A 90 -14.72 -13.84 -10.18
CA LYS A 90 -13.42 -14.46 -9.82
C LYS A 90 -12.23 -13.95 -10.64
N LYS A 91 -12.39 -12.86 -11.38
CA LYS A 91 -11.26 -12.19 -12.03
C LYS A 91 -10.32 -11.58 -10.98
N CYS A 92 -9.02 -11.66 -11.26
CA CYS A 92 -7.97 -11.16 -10.37
C CYS A 92 -6.90 -10.44 -11.17
N GLY A 93 -6.21 -9.50 -10.51
CA GLY A 93 -5.02 -8.85 -11.03
C GLY A 93 -4.04 -8.53 -9.91
N ALA A 94 -2.75 -8.59 -10.20
CA ALA A 94 -1.67 -8.37 -9.24
C ALA A 94 -0.42 -7.81 -9.91
N VAL A 95 0.35 -7.06 -9.13
CA VAL A 95 1.63 -6.44 -9.52
C VAL A 95 2.63 -6.49 -8.37
N SER A 96 3.93 -6.52 -8.67
CA SER A 96 5.00 -6.44 -7.67
C SER A 96 6.28 -5.86 -8.24
N GLY A 97 7.18 -5.39 -7.37
CA GLY A 97 8.45 -4.79 -7.77
C GLY A 97 8.27 -3.46 -8.49
N LEU A 98 7.18 -2.73 -8.23
CA LEU A 98 6.94 -1.41 -8.80
C LEU A 98 7.78 -0.36 -8.07
N THR A 99 8.39 0.53 -8.83
CA THR A 99 9.31 1.57 -8.35
C THR A 99 8.88 2.97 -8.73
N THR A 100 8.08 3.12 -9.81
CA THR A 100 7.69 4.43 -10.34
C THR A 100 6.18 4.69 -10.36
N VAL A 101 5.35 3.65 -10.30
CA VAL A 101 3.89 3.72 -10.47
C VAL A 101 3.23 4.34 -9.24
N VAL A 102 2.44 5.42 -9.43
CA VAL A 102 1.83 6.16 -8.32
C VAL A 102 0.81 5.31 -7.55
N ASN A 103 -0.05 4.57 -8.25
CA ASN A 103 -1.08 3.73 -7.66
C ASN A 103 -0.98 2.27 -8.13
N ALA A 104 -0.37 1.42 -7.31
CA ALA A 104 -0.13 0.02 -7.62
C ALA A 104 -1.45 -0.74 -7.79
N ILE A 105 -2.49 -0.44 -6.99
CA ILE A 105 -3.79 -1.11 -7.08
C ILE A 105 -4.47 -0.90 -8.44
N SER A 106 -4.35 0.28 -9.03
CA SER A 106 -4.91 0.55 -10.37
C SER A 106 -4.14 -0.18 -11.46
N LEU A 107 -2.82 -0.38 -11.31
CA LEU A 107 -2.10 -1.21 -12.26
C LEU A 107 -2.50 -2.69 -12.12
N ALA A 108 -2.71 -3.19 -10.90
CA ALA A 108 -3.28 -4.52 -10.67
C ALA A 108 -4.65 -4.68 -11.35
N ARG A 109 -5.52 -3.66 -11.28
CA ARG A 109 -6.79 -3.64 -12.00
C ARG A 109 -6.59 -3.74 -13.52
N LEU A 110 -5.65 -2.99 -14.08
CA LEU A 110 -5.35 -3.04 -15.51
C LEU A 110 -4.78 -4.39 -15.93
N VAL A 111 -3.98 -5.07 -15.09
CA VAL A 111 -3.54 -6.44 -15.36
C VAL A 111 -4.76 -7.37 -15.50
N MET A 112 -5.72 -7.27 -14.57
CA MET A 112 -6.95 -8.08 -14.59
C MET A 112 -7.81 -7.87 -15.84
N ASP A 113 -7.95 -6.62 -16.29
CA ASP A 113 -8.88 -6.26 -17.36
C ASP A 113 -8.25 -6.29 -18.76
N ASN A 114 -6.96 -5.94 -18.88
CA ASN A 114 -6.31 -5.69 -20.16
C ASN A 114 -5.23 -6.71 -20.51
N THR A 115 -5.08 -7.79 -19.73
CA THR A 115 -4.13 -8.85 -20.04
C THR A 115 -4.78 -10.24 -19.91
N PRO A 116 -4.22 -11.27 -20.57
CA PRO A 116 -4.63 -12.66 -20.33
C PRO A 116 -3.99 -13.25 -19.06
N HIS A 117 -3.27 -12.45 -18.27
CA HIS A 117 -2.52 -12.87 -17.10
C HIS A 117 -3.15 -12.32 -15.82
N ILE A 118 -2.83 -12.94 -14.68
CA ILE A 118 -3.26 -12.43 -13.37
C ILE A 118 -2.17 -11.55 -12.74
N TYR A 119 -0.89 -11.82 -13.00
CA TYR A 119 0.19 -11.23 -12.22
C TYR A 119 1.40 -10.90 -13.10
N LEU A 120 1.86 -9.65 -13.02
CA LEU A 120 3.11 -9.15 -13.59
C LEU A 120 4.06 -8.68 -12.49
N GLY A 121 5.38 -8.81 -12.69
CA GLY A 121 6.37 -8.38 -11.71
C GLY A 121 7.53 -7.58 -12.33
N PHE A 122 8.15 -6.74 -11.51
CA PHE A 122 9.38 -5.98 -11.79
C PHE A 122 9.30 -5.25 -13.14
N ASP A 123 10.37 -5.33 -13.95
CA ASP A 123 10.47 -4.65 -15.25
C ASP A 123 9.30 -4.94 -16.18
N GLY A 124 8.69 -6.13 -16.11
CA GLY A 124 7.52 -6.49 -16.91
C GLY A 124 6.27 -5.72 -16.49
N ALA A 125 6.06 -5.52 -15.19
CA ALA A 125 4.96 -4.70 -14.69
C ALA A 125 5.18 -3.21 -14.98
N GLU A 126 6.42 -2.72 -14.87
CA GLU A 126 6.80 -1.34 -15.22
C GLU A 126 6.65 -1.07 -16.74
N ALA A 127 6.98 -2.05 -17.59
CA ALA A 127 6.72 -1.94 -19.03
C ALA A 127 5.23 -1.85 -19.33
N PHE A 128 4.43 -2.71 -18.70
CA PHE A 128 2.99 -2.67 -18.82
C PHE A 128 2.41 -1.33 -18.32
N ALA A 129 2.91 -0.78 -17.22
CA ALA A 129 2.50 0.54 -16.73
C ALA A 129 2.70 1.65 -17.78
N ARG A 130 3.86 1.65 -18.45
CA ARG A 130 4.15 2.61 -19.54
C ARG A 130 3.21 2.42 -20.74
N GLU A 131 2.91 1.17 -21.12
CA GLU A 131 1.97 0.87 -22.20
C GLU A 131 0.54 1.33 -21.89
N GLN A 132 0.11 1.19 -20.63
CA GLN A 132 -1.20 1.66 -20.17
C GLN A 132 -1.27 3.17 -19.94
N GLY A 133 -0.12 3.88 -19.93
CA GLY A 133 -0.06 5.32 -19.72
C GLY A 133 -0.51 5.76 -18.32
N VAL A 134 -0.32 4.91 -17.30
CA VAL A 134 -0.62 5.29 -15.92
C VAL A 134 0.39 6.33 -15.41
N GLU A 135 0.02 7.07 -14.36
CA GLU A 135 0.91 8.04 -13.75
C GLU A 135 2.14 7.35 -13.14
N THR A 136 3.32 7.80 -13.56
CA THR A 136 4.61 7.38 -13.02
C THR A 136 5.41 8.60 -12.58
N VAL A 137 6.13 8.45 -11.49
CA VAL A 137 6.96 9.50 -10.87
C VAL A 137 8.30 8.91 -10.48
N ASP A 138 9.27 9.79 -10.23
CA ASP A 138 10.56 9.36 -9.67
C ASP A 138 10.37 8.68 -8.31
N SER A 139 11.15 7.63 -8.06
CA SER A 139 11.05 6.82 -6.84
C SER A 139 11.17 7.63 -5.54
N SER A 140 11.86 8.77 -5.56
CA SER A 140 11.98 9.68 -4.41
C SER A 140 10.63 10.23 -3.92
N HIS A 141 9.61 10.28 -4.78
CA HIS A 141 8.25 10.67 -4.41
C HIS A 141 7.66 9.79 -3.29
N PHE A 142 7.97 8.49 -3.31
CA PHE A 142 7.40 7.52 -2.38
C PHE A 142 8.11 7.48 -1.03
N ILE A 143 9.33 8.04 -0.96
CA ILE A 143 10.21 7.97 0.20
C ILE A 143 9.86 9.08 1.19
N THR A 144 9.65 8.70 2.46
CA THR A 144 9.40 9.64 3.55
C THR A 144 10.59 9.68 4.52
N PRO A 145 10.81 10.81 5.22
CA PRO A 145 11.83 10.88 6.28
C PRO A 145 11.62 9.81 7.37
N GLU A 146 10.37 9.50 7.70
CA GLU A 146 10.03 8.45 8.67
C GLU A 146 10.53 7.07 8.21
N ASN A 147 10.42 6.74 6.92
CA ASN A 147 10.88 5.45 6.39
C ASN A 147 12.40 5.36 6.25
N ILE A 148 13.10 6.48 6.01
CA ILE A 148 14.57 6.53 6.04
C ILE A 148 15.07 6.20 7.44
N GLU A 149 14.50 6.82 8.47
CA GLU A 149 14.89 6.57 9.86
C GLU A 149 14.53 5.14 10.30
N ARG A 150 13.37 4.61 9.89
CA ARG A 150 13.01 3.20 10.12
C ARG A 150 14.02 2.24 9.51
N LEU A 151 14.46 2.46 8.27
CA LEU A 151 15.47 1.60 7.63
C LEU A 151 16.81 1.66 8.37
N LYS A 152 17.23 2.85 8.81
CA LYS A 152 18.46 3.02 9.59
C LYS A 152 18.40 2.19 10.88
N GLN A 153 17.32 2.31 11.64
CA GLN A 153 17.13 1.54 12.89
C GLN A 153 17.07 0.03 12.63
N ALA A 154 16.42 -0.39 11.54
CA ALA A 154 16.36 -1.80 11.15
C ALA A 154 17.74 -2.37 10.80
N LYS A 155 18.58 -1.60 10.11
CA LYS A 155 19.97 -1.97 9.79
C LYS A 155 20.85 -2.06 11.03
N GLU A 156 20.73 -1.11 11.95
CA GLU A 156 21.47 -1.11 13.22
C GLU A 156 21.09 -2.31 14.10
N ALA A 157 19.84 -2.77 14.01
CA ALA A 157 19.33 -3.92 14.75
C ALA A 157 19.40 -5.27 13.98
N ASP A 158 20.00 -5.28 12.79
CA ASP A 158 20.10 -6.45 11.89
C ASP A 158 18.77 -7.23 11.72
N ARG A 159 17.68 -6.52 11.43
CA ARG A 159 16.34 -7.10 11.32
C ARG A 159 15.54 -6.59 10.13
N VAL A 160 14.60 -7.41 9.64
CA VAL A 160 13.56 -6.97 8.71
C VAL A 160 12.46 -6.27 9.52
N GLN A 161 12.25 -4.97 9.29
CA GLN A 161 11.25 -4.19 10.01
C GLN A 161 10.21 -3.60 9.07
N VAL A 162 8.94 -3.96 9.28
CA VAL A 162 7.81 -3.55 8.43
C VAL A 162 6.90 -2.51 9.13
N TYR A 163 6.93 -2.41 10.47
CA TYR A 163 6.03 -1.54 11.27
C TYR A 163 6.73 -0.80 12.42
N MET A 164 6.01 0.08 13.12
CA MET A 164 6.53 0.96 14.19
C MET A 164 7.13 0.18 15.39
N ASN A 165 8.24 0.68 15.95
CA ASN A 165 9.08 0.09 17.01
C ASN A 165 8.31 -0.40 18.26
N HIS A 166 8.73 -1.49 18.91
CA HIS A 166 9.95 -1.56 19.76
C HIS A 166 11.01 -2.63 19.40
N VAL A 167 12.20 -2.48 19.99
CA VAL A 167 13.23 -3.53 20.07
C VAL A 167 12.66 -4.68 20.89
N ILE A 168 12.28 -5.77 20.23
CA ILE A 168 12.22 -7.06 20.93
C ILE A 168 13.68 -7.50 21.04
N GLN A 169 14.27 -7.38 22.22
CA GLN A 169 15.42 -8.22 22.53
C GLN A 169 14.93 -9.66 22.35
N SER A 170 15.40 -10.34 21.31
CA SER A 170 15.24 -11.79 21.25
C SER A 170 15.85 -12.36 22.53
N PRO A 171 15.11 -13.11 23.37
CA PRO A 171 15.69 -13.80 24.52
C PRO A 171 16.61 -14.96 24.08
N PHE A 172 16.66 -15.26 22.78
CA PHE A 172 17.54 -16.26 22.21
C PHE A 172 18.53 -15.56 21.27
N GLY A 173 19.79 -15.54 21.69
CA GLY A 173 20.90 -15.13 20.82
C GLY A 173 20.87 -15.93 19.50
N SER A 174 21.44 -15.33 18.46
CA SER A 174 21.69 -15.95 17.17
C SER A 174 22.21 -17.38 17.32
N ILE A 175 21.51 -18.32 16.69
CA ILE A 175 21.97 -19.70 16.49
C ILE A 175 23.00 -19.70 15.35
#